data_AF-A0A659IBS1-F1
#
_entry.id   AF-A0A659IBS1-F1
#
_cell.length_a   1.000
_cell.length_b   1.000
_cell.length_c   1.000
_cell.angle_alpha   90.00
_cell.angle_beta   90.00
_cell.angle_gamma   90.00
#
_symmetry.space_group_name_H-M   'P 1'
#
loop_
_entity.id
_entity.type
_entity.pdbx_description
1 polymer ?
#
loop_
_entity_poly.entity_id
_entity_poly.type
_entity_poly.pdbx_seq_one_letter_code
_entity_poly.pdbx_strand_id
1 'polypeptide(L)'
;MLHNHPGQSGFSLNGLKMFIGNKSIQTTTIVTNYSVVKHISKTSLYNQSQVYKIMKDIKQSITMRNNEAIVDNILKQLYNKTYIKRKDK
;
A
#
# COMPACT_ATOMS: atom_id res chain seq x y z
N MET A 1 -15.69 -4.98 -14.68
CA MET A 1 -14.69 -6.05 -14.91
C MET A 1 -13.67 -5.98 -13.79
N LEU A 2 -13.55 -7.04 -12.99
CA LEU A 2 -12.53 -7.17 -11.94
C LEU A 2 -11.30 -7.81 -12.58
N HIS A 3 -10.22 -7.04 -12.72
CA HIS A 3 -8.99 -7.51 -13.33
C HIS A 3 -8.07 -7.99 -12.21
N ASN A 4 -7.94 -9.31 -12.03
CA ASN A 4 -6.84 -9.89 -11.26
C ASN A 4 -5.53 -9.56 -11.95
N HIS A 5 -4.53 -9.14 -11.17
CA HIS A 5 -3.17 -8.96 -11.65
C HIS A 5 -2.29 -9.80 -10.70
N PRO A 6 -1.42 -10.67 -11.24
CA PRO A 6 -0.67 -11.64 -10.44
C PRO A 6 0.48 -10.96 -9.67
N GLY A 7 0.16 -10.43 -8.49
CA GLY A 7 1.09 -9.83 -7.53
C GLY A 7 0.41 -9.59 -6.17
N GLN A 8 1.05 -10.01 -5.07
CA GLN A 8 0.37 -10.46 -3.85
C GLN A 8 -0.30 -9.40 -2.95
N SER A 9 -0.18 -8.08 -3.19
CA SER A 9 -0.81 -7.10 -2.28
C SER A 9 -2.34 -7.08 -2.35
N GLY A 10 -2.93 -7.23 -3.54
CA GLY A 10 -4.34 -6.93 -3.78
C GLY A 10 -4.67 -5.43 -3.73
N PHE A 11 -3.70 -4.55 -3.42
CA PHE A 11 -3.89 -3.10 -3.38
C PHE A 11 -3.65 -2.47 -4.75
N SER A 12 -4.58 -1.62 -5.21
CA SER A 12 -4.31 -0.77 -6.37
C SER A 12 -3.44 0.42 -5.98
N LEU A 13 -2.59 0.89 -6.89
CA LEU A 13 -1.76 2.08 -6.65
C LEU A 13 -2.60 3.32 -6.34
N ASN A 14 -3.78 3.45 -6.95
CA ASN A 14 -4.69 4.57 -6.67
C ASN A 14 -5.35 4.45 -5.29
N GLY A 15 -5.80 3.25 -4.89
CA GLY A 15 -6.32 3.02 -3.55
C GLY A 15 -5.27 3.29 -2.47
N LEU A 16 -4.03 2.87 -2.71
CA LEU A 16 -2.91 3.16 -1.81
C LEU A 16 -2.61 4.66 -1.72
N LYS A 17 -2.61 5.39 -2.84
CA LYS A 17 -2.44 6.85 -2.86
C LYS A 17 -3.54 7.56 -2.08
N MET A 18 -4.80 7.13 -2.23
CA MET A 18 -5.92 7.69 -1.48
C MET A 18 -5.75 7.48 0.03
N PHE A 19 -5.41 6.27 0.45
CA PHE A 19 -5.12 5.93 1.85
C PHE A 19 -3.99 6.79 2.42
N ILE A 20 -2.89 6.95 1.68
CA ILE A 20 -1.72 7.72 2.10
C ILE A 20 -2.02 9.22 2.16
N GLY A 21 -2.67 9.76 1.13
CA GLY A 21 -2.90 11.19 1.00
C GLY A 21 -3.96 11.75 1.95
N ASN A 22 -4.95 10.93 2.31
CA ASN A 22 -6.04 11.36 3.17
C ASN A 22 -5.72 11.13 4.65
N LYS A 23 -5.48 12.21 5.40
CA LYS A 23 -5.15 12.17 6.84
C LYS A 23 -6.24 11.51 7.68
N SER A 24 -7.51 11.67 7.30
CA SER A 24 -8.66 11.14 8.05
C SER A 24 -8.85 9.63 7.86
N ILE A 25 -8.28 9.03 6.80
CA ILE A 25 -8.34 7.58 6.59
C ILE A 25 -7.27 6.92 7.44
N GLN A 26 -7.68 6.32 8.56
CA GLN A 26 -6.77 5.58 9.45
C GLN A 26 -6.54 4.14 8.98
N THR A 27 -7.55 3.51 8.37
CA THR A 27 -7.53 2.10 7.94
C THR A 27 -8.15 1.97 6.56
N THR A 28 -7.54 1.15 5.70
CA THR A 28 -8.13 0.70 4.44
C THR A 28 -8.19 -0.81 4.42
N THR A 29 -9.31 -1.32 3.93
CA THR A 29 -9.56 -2.73 3.73
C THR A 29 -9.66 -3.03 2.24
N ILE A 30 -9.13 -4.16 1.81
CA ILE A 30 -9.37 -4.69 0.48
C ILE A 30 -9.88 -6.11 0.58
N VAL A 31 -10.92 -6.37 -0.18
CA VAL A 31 -11.45 -7.70 -0.43
C VAL A 31 -10.81 -8.20 -1.72
N THR A 32 -10.04 -9.27 -1.62
CA THR A 32 -9.51 -9.97 -2.79
C THR A 32 -10.55 -10.96 -3.32
N ASN A 33 -10.43 -11.39 -4.57
CA ASN A 33 -11.39 -12.30 -5.22
C ASN A 33 -11.54 -13.68 -4.53
N TYR A 34 -10.66 -14.02 -3.58
CA TYR A 34 -10.74 -15.23 -2.75
C TYR A 34 -11.42 -15.00 -1.39
N SER A 35 -12.16 -13.91 -1.23
CA SER A 35 -12.73 -13.48 0.07
C SER A 35 -11.70 -13.20 1.16
N VAL A 36 -10.40 -13.19 0.85
CA VAL A 36 -9.36 -12.78 1.80
C VAL A 36 -9.43 -11.28 1.97
N VAL A 37 -9.64 -10.86 3.22
CA VAL A 37 -9.80 -9.46 3.60
C VAL A 37 -8.47 -8.96 4.21
N LYS A 38 -7.75 -8.15 3.45
CA LYS A 38 -6.49 -7.54 3.91
C LYS A 38 -6.76 -6.15 4.47
N HIS A 39 -6.27 -5.89 5.67
CA HIS A 39 -6.38 -4.59 6.33
C HIS A 39 -4.99 -3.96 6.46
N ILE A 40 -4.87 -2.69 6.08
CA ILE A 40 -3.74 -1.85 6.45
C ILE A 40 -4.24 -0.67 7.29
N SER A 41 -3.57 -0.43 8.41
CA SER A 41 -3.86 0.72 9.27
C SER A 41 -2.60 1.54 9.48
N LYS A 42 -2.74 2.86 9.48
CA LYS A 42 -1.69 3.77 9.95
C LYS A 42 -1.44 3.51 11.44
N THR A 43 -0.19 3.60 11.85
CA THR A 43 0.20 3.54 13.26
C THR A 43 0.30 4.96 13.84
N SER A 44 0.60 5.07 15.13
CA SER A 44 0.96 6.35 15.76
C SER A 44 2.26 6.95 15.20
N LEU A 45 3.13 6.13 14.60
CA LEU A 45 4.40 6.56 14.00
C LEU A 45 4.25 7.02 12.55
N TYR A 46 3.04 6.94 11.98
CA TYR A 46 2.80 7.32 10.59
C TYR A 46 3.21 8.77 10.31
N ASN A 47 4.19 8.95 9.41
CA ASN A 47 4.64 10.27 8.99
C ASN A 47 4.42 10.45 7.48
N GLN A 48 3.41 11.23 7.12
CA GLN A 48 2.99 11.41 5.73
C GLN A 48 4.13 11.92 4.82
N SER A 49 4.97 12.84 5.30
CA SER A 49 6.10 13.37 4.52
C SER A 49 7.13 12.29 4.23
N GLN A 50 7.49 11.47 5.23
CA GLN A 50 8.42 10.35 5.05
C GLN A 50 7.84 9.26 4.14
N VAL A 51 6.54 8.99 4.25
CA VAL A 51 5.84 8.08 3.34
C VAL A 51 5.91 8.56 1.89
N TYR A 52 5.71 9.85 1.62
CA TYR A 52 5.85 10.39 0.27
C TYR A 52 7.28 10.28 -0.27
N LYS A 53 8.30 10.47 0.57
CA LYS A 53 9.70 10.26 0.18
C LYS A 53 9.92 8.82 -0.27
N ILE A 54 9.50 7.84 0.55
CA ILE A 54 9.59 6.41 0.22
C ILE A 54 8.88 6.08 -1.11
N MET A 55 7.68 6.62 -1.32
CA MET A 55 6.96 6.41 -2.59
C MET A 55 7.71 6.99 -3.79
N LYS A 56 8.33 8.16 -3.64
CA LYS A 56 9.11 8.80 -4.70
C LYS A 56 10.37 7.97 -5.01
N ASP A 57 11.09 7.54 -3.99
CA ASP A 57 12.33 6.75 -4.14
C ASP A 57 12.05 5.41 -4.84
N ILE A 58 10.99 4.70 -4.42
CA ILE A 58 10.58 3.43 -5.07
C ILE A 58 10.14 3.64 -6.52
N LYS A 59 9.40 4.72 -6.80
CA LYS A 59 8.97 5.03 -8.16
C LYS A 59 10.17 5.34 -9.07
N GLN A 60 11.22 5.96 -8.54
CA GLN A 60 12.45 6.27 -9.28
C GLN A 60 13.35 5.04 -9.48
N SER A 61 13.32 4.07 -8.55
CA SER A 61 14.14 2.86 -8.64
C SER A 61 13.60 1.79 -9.60
N ILE A 62 12.38 1.95 -10.12
CA ILE A 62 11.72 0.95 -10.97
C ILE A 62 11.71 1.45 -12.43
N THR A 63 12.48 0.78 -13.28
CA THR A 63 12.68 1.11 -14.71
C THR A 63 11.54 0.71 -15.64
N MET A 64 10.70 -0.26 -15.25
CA MET A 64 9.54 -0.72 -16.02
C MET A 64 8.23 -0.44 -15.27
N ARG A 65 7.18 -0.05 -15.98
CA ARG A 65 5.89 0.34 -15.36
C ARG A 65 5.13 -0.87 -14.81
N ASN A 66 5.52 -1.33 -13.62
CA ASN A 66 4.87 -2.41 -12.89
C ASN A 66 4.24 -1.87 -11.60
N ASN A 67 2.96 -1.51 -11.67
CA ASN A 67 2.23 -0.91 -10.56
C ASN A 67 2.13 -1.84 -9.35
N GLU A 68 2.09 -3.16 -9.55
CA GLU A 68 2.02 -4.12 -8.46
C GLU A 68 3.32 -4.19 -7.68
N ALA A 69 4.45 -4.34 -8.39
CA ALA A 69 5.76 -4.33 -7.76
C ALA A 69 6.02 -3.02 -7.00
N ILE A 70 5.54 -1.89 -7.54
CA ILE A 70 5.58 -0.59 -6.86
C ILE A 70 4.77 -0.64 -5.56
N VAL A 71 3.52 -1.11 -5.60
CA VAL A 71 2.64 -1.20 -4.43
C VAL A 71 3.22 -2.12 -3.37
N ASP A 72 3.67 -3.32 -3.75
CA ASP A 72 4.24 -4.31 -2.85
C ASP A 72 5.48 -3.76 -2.13
N ASN A 73 6.38 -3.10 -2.86
CA ASN A 73 7.56 -2.47 -2.30
C ASN A 73 7.21 -1.32 -1.34
N ILE A 74 6.22 -0.48 -1.68
CA ILE A 74 5.77 0.59 -0.79
C ILE A 74 5.23 -0.03 0.49
N LEU A 75 4.29 -0.97 0.39
CA LEU A 75 3.67 -1.61 1.55
C LEU A 75 4.71 -2.35 2.41
N LYS A 76 5.75 -2.95 1.82
CA LYS A 76 6.85 -3.61 2.54
C LYS A 76 7.67 -2.60 3.33
N GLN A 77 8.09 -1.49 2.70
CA GLN A 77 8.86 -0.45 3.39
C GLN A 77 8.07 0.22 4.52
N LEU A 78 6.79 0.53 4.28
CA LEU A 78 5.92 1.14 5.28
C LEU A 78 5.70 0.21 6.49
N TYR A 79 5.58 -1.09 6.25
CA TYR A 79 5.45 -2.08 7.32
C TYR A 79 6.75 -2.19 8.13
N ASN A 80 7.90 -2.33 7.46
CA ASN A 80 9.21 -2.46 8.12
C ASN A 80 9.58 -1.22 8.96
N LYS A 81 9.14 -0.03 8.52
CA LYS A 81 9.32 1.24 9.27
C LYS A 81 8.22 1.48 10.31
N THR A 82 7.32 0.52 10.51
CA THR A 82 6.21 0.61 11.47
C THR A 82 5.26 1.78 11.20
N TYR A 83 5.20 2.30 9.97
CA TYR A 83 4.24 3.34 9.58
C TYR A 83 2.84 2.77 9.37
N ILE A 84 2.76 1.51 8.95
CA ILE A 84 1.51 0.77 8.84
C ILE A 84 1.61 -0.56 9.59
N LYS A 85 0.46 -1.05 10.04
CA LYS A 85 0.28 -2.43 10.50
C LYS A 85 -0.64 -3.18 9.54
N ARG A 86 -0.43 -4.49 9.42
CA ARG A 86 -1.28 -5.39 8.62
C ARG A 86 -2.09 -6.29 9.54
N LYS A 87 -3.34 -6.57 9.18
CA LYS A 87 -4.14 -7.65 9.76
C LYS A 87 -4.75 -8.45 8.61
N ASP A 88 -4.32 -9.70 8.52
CA ASP A 88 -4.97 -10.70 7.69
C ASP A 88 -6.06 -11.35 8.56
N LYS A 89 -7.29 -11.38 8.05
CA LYS A 89 -8.41 -12.13 8.63
C LYS A 89 -8.75 -13.28 7.71
#